data_AF-K9TGA0-F1
#
_entry.id   AF-K9TGA0-F1
#
_cell.length_a   1.000
_cell.length_b   1.000
_cell.length_c   1.000
_cell.angle_alpha   90.00
_cell.angle_beta   90.00
_cell.angle_gamma   90.00
#
_symmetry.space_group_name_H-M   'P 1'
#
loop_
_entity.id
_entity.type
_entity.pdbx_description
1 polymer ?
#
loop_
_entity_poly.entity_id
_entity_poly.type
_entity_poly.pdbx_seq_one_letter_code
_entity_poly.pdbx_strand_id
1 'polypeptide(L)'
;MGSPIPDWTQEIRPHRIHGICTMANPTPTHGNRTMGLHSPLSDKLQEFSTLELAQALAERLTLTETDWHRLKSNRSVRAKEQAAAALVFLLKENPEEALLRLHQAVGWIDRSISAPPCPTHGDRPSKSSSQ
;
A
#
# COMPACT_ATOMS: atom_id res chain seq x y z
N MET A 1 -17.36 -21.08 -16.56
CA MET A 1 -16.71 -20.09 -17.44
C MET A 1 -16.23 -18.95 -16.57
N GLY A 2 -14.99 -19.04 -16.08
CA GLY A 2 -14.38 -18.00 -15.24
C GLY A 2 -13.64 -17.01 -16.13
N SER A 3 -13.93 -15.72 -15.99
CA SER A 3 -13.21 -14.66 -16.69
C SER A 3 -11.74 -14.63 -16.22
N PRO A 4 -10.77 -14.45 -17.13
CA PRO A 4 -9.36 -14.40 -16.76
C PRO A 4 -9.03 -13.13 -15.96
N ILE A 5 -8.18 -13.30 -14.96
CA ILE A 5 -7.56 -12.21 -14.18
C ILE A 5 -6.67 -11.39 -15.15
N PRO A 6 -6.76 -10.05 -15.18
CA PRO A 6 -5.87 -9.24 -16.00
C PRO A 6 -4.41 -9.36 -15.55
N ASP A 7 -3.54 -9.73 -16.50
CA ASP A 7 -2.08 -9.78 -16.38
C ASP A 7 -1.52 -8.34 -16.45
N TRP A 8 -1.35 -7.71 -15.28
CA TRP A 8 -0.81 -6.35 -15.16
C TRP A 8 0.71 -6.26 -15.39
N THR A 9 1.38 -7.37 -15.73
CA THR A 9 2.83 -7.40 -15.97
C THR A 9 3.26 -7.06 -17.40
N GLN A 10 2.34 -6.73 -18.32
CA GLN A 10 2.65 -6.49 -19.74
C GLN A 10 2.62 -5.03 -20.23
N GLU A 11 2.38 -4.04 -19.35
CA GLU A 11 2.27 -2.63 -19.78
C GLU A 11 3.39 -1.72 -19.26
N ILE A 12 4.61 -2.25 -19.19
CA ILE A 12 5.83 -1.43 -19.18
C ILE A 12 6.65 -1.82 -20.41
N ARG A 13 6.30 -1.25 -21.57
CA ARG A 13 7.11 -1.31 -22.78
C ARG A 13 8.23 -0.28 -22.68
N PRO A 14 9.52 -0.66 -22.66
CA PRO A 14 10.59 0.30 -22.84
C PRO A 14 10.64 0.72 -24.31
N HIS A 15 10.30 1.98 -24.61
CA HIS A 15 10.57 2.56 -25.91
C HIS A 15 12.09 2.64 -26.12
N ARG A 16 12.60 1.76 -26.98
CA ARG A 16 13.98 1.73 -27.49
C ARG A 16 14.19 2.93 -28.43
N ILE A 17 14.75 4.02 -27.92
CA ILE A 17 15.28 5.11 -28.76
C ILE A 17 16.78 4.85 -28.98
N HIS A 18 17.15 4.49 -30.21
CA HIS A 18 18.54 4.58 -30.67
C HIS A 18 18.80 6.02 -31.10
N GLY A 19 19.76 6.68 -30.45
CA GLY A 19 20.20 8.02 -30.80
C GLY A 19 21.45 8.38 -30.02
N ILE A 20 22.61 8.12 -30.61
CA ILE A 20 23.94 8.48 -30.09
C ILE A 20 24.13 9.97 -30.40
N CYS A 21 24.11 10.81 -29.36
CA CYS A 21 24.53 12.21 -29.46
C CYS A 21 25.47 12.50 -28.28
N THR A 22 26.78 12.45 -28.54
CA THR A 22 27.82 12.91 -27.62
C THR A 22 27.93 14.42 -27.72
N MET A 23 27.48 15.16 -26.72
CA MET A 23 27.80 16.59 -26.53
C MET A 23 27.79 16.93 -25.04
N ALA A 24 28.94 17.45 -24.58
CA ALA A 24 29.18 18.37 -23.47
C ALA A 24 28.46 18.14 -22.12
N ASN A 25 29.27 17.93 -21.08
CA ASN A 25 28.86 17.89 -19.68
C ASN A 25 28.51 19.31 -19.20
N PRO A 26 27.23 19.65 -18.90
CA PRO A 26 26.92 20.92 -18.24
C PRO A 26 27.26 20.82 -16.74
N THR A 27 27.96 21.84 -16.25
CA THR A 27 28.26 22.09 -14.84
C THR A 27 27.00 22.00 -13.94
N PRO A 28 27.14 21.69 -12.64
CA PRO A 28 26.01 21.48 -11.74
C PRO A 28 25.35 22.82 -11.42
N THR A 29 24.34 23.20 -12.20
CA THR A 29 23.42 24.26 -11.81
C THR A 29 22.54 23.75 -10.67
N HIS A 30 22.93 24.09 -9.44
CA HIS A 30 22.02 24.13 -8.29
C HIS A 30 20.81 24.99 -8.65
N GLY A 31 19.64 24.38 -8.83
CA GLY A 31 18.48 25.16 -9.24
C GLY A 31 17.23 24.36 -9.57
N ASN A 32 16.78 23.49 -8.66
CA ASN A 32 15.34 23.28 -8.53
C ASN A 32 14.99 22.97 -7.07
N ARG A 33 15.08 24.01 -6.24
CA ARG A 33 14.44 24.03 -4.93
C ARG A 33 12.94 23.96 -5.19
N THR A 34 12.35 22.79 -5.00
CA THR A 34 10.91 22.59 -4.86
C THR A 34 10.37 23.75 -4.02
N MET A 35 9.53 24.59 -4.62
CA MET A 35 8.84 25.67 -3.90
C MET A 35 7.99 25.02 -2.82
N GLY A 36 8.55 25.04 -1.61
CA GLY A 36 8.09 24.21 -0.52
C GLY A 36 6.83 24.76 0.10
N LEU A 37 5.85 23.89 0.24
CA LEU A 37 4.93 23.90 1.37
C LEU A 37 5.75 23.62 2.64
N HIS A 38 6.61 24.54 3.06
CA HIS A 38 7.22 24.46 4.39
C HIS A 38 6.13 24.84 5.40
N SER A 39 5.33 23.83 5.75
CA SER A 39 4.48 23.89 6.92
C SER A 39 5.37 23.78 8.16
N PRO A 40 5.07 24.48 9.27
CA PRO A 40 5.77 24.27 10.54
C PRO A 40 5.70 22.81 11.04
N LEU A 41 4.74 22.02 10.54
CA LEU A 41 4.71 20.58 10.74
C LEU A 41 5.88 19.88 10.01
N SER A 42 6.23 20.34 8.81
CA SER A 42 7.31 19.76 8.01
C SER A 42 8.65 19.88 8.71
N ASP A 43 8.93 21.01 9.38
CA ASP A 43 10.18 21.20 10.13
C ASP A 43 10.31 20.19 11.29
N LYS A 44 9.21 19.93 12.01
CA LYS A 44 9.18 18.90 13.07
C LYS A 44 9.38 17.49 12.52
N LEU A 45 8.87 17.20 11.31
CA LEU A 45 9.01 15.89 10.70
C LEU A 45 10.43 15.61 10.20
N GLN A 46 11.24 16.65 9.95
CA GLN A 46 12.66 16.50 9.55
C GLN A 46 13.53 15.90 10.67
N GLU A 47 13.07 15.93 11.92
CA GLU A 47 13.76 15.30 13.06
C GLU A 47 13.72 13.77 12.99
N PHE A 48 12.81 13.20 12.20
CA PHE A 48 12.63 11.77 12.03
C PHE A 48 13.13 11.30 10.66
N SER A 49 13.74 10.13 10.64
CA SER A 49 14.02 9.44 9.38
C SER A 49 12.72 9.04 8.67
N THR A 50 12.77 8.90 7.34
CA THR A 50 11.65 8.39 6.55
C THR A 50 11.15 7.04 7.06
N LEU A 51 12.05 6.19 7.54
CA LEU A 51 11.71 4.89 8.12
C LEU A 51 10.91 5.04 9.41
N GLU A 52 11.33 5.90 10.33
CA GLU A 52 10.61 6.16 11.59
C GLU A 52 9.22 6.74 11.32
N LEU A 53 9.09 7.65 10.35
CA LEU A 53 7.80 8.20 9.94
C LEU A 53 6.86 7.11 9.38
N ALA A 54 7.38 6.22 8.54
CA ALA A 54 6.60 5.10 8.00
C ALA A 54 6.20 4.10 9.10
N GLN A 55 7.10 3.81 10.04
CA GLN A 55 6.81 2.93 11.18
C GLN A 55 5.74 3.54 12.09
N ALA A 56 5.86 4.82 12.45
CA ALA A 56 4.87 5.52 13.26
C ALA A 56 3.49 5.58 12.57
N LEU A 57 3.47 5.77 11.24
CA LEU A 57 2.24 5.71 10.45
C LEU A 57 1.62 4.32 10.48
N ALA A 58 2.43 3.27 10.28
CA ALA A 58 1.96 1.89 10.31
C ALA A 58 1.40 1.51 11.69
N GLU A 59 2.08 1.89 12.77
CA GLU A 59 1.61 1.69 14.14
C GLU A 59 0.27 2.39 14.38
N ARG A 60 0.11 3.64 13.94
CA ARG A 60 -1.14 4.39 14.07
C ARG A 60 -2.31 3.79 13.30
N LEU A 61 -2.04 3.08 12.20
CA LEU A 61 -3.06 2.48 11.35
C LEU A 61 -3.31 1.01 11.64
N THR A 62 -2.47 0.37 12.46
CA THR A 62 -2.61 -1.04 12.84
C THR A 62 -3.89 -1.23 13.63
N LEU A 63 -4.70 -2.20 13.21
CA LEU A 63 -5.92 -2.56 13.95
C LEU A 63 -5.55 -3.29 15.23
N THR A 64 -5.95 -2.73 16.37
CA THR A 64 -5.85 -3.40 17.67
C THR A 64 -6.88 -4.51 17.78
N GLU A 65 -6.67 -5.45 18.72
CA GLU A 65 -7.65 -6.51 19.00
C GLU A 65 -9.04 -5.95 19.33
N THR A 66 -9.09 -4.82 20.05
CA THR A 66 -10.33 -4.14 20.42
C THR A 66 -11.08 -3.63 19.19
N ASP A 67 -10.36 -3.07 18.22
CA ASP A 67 -10.96 -2.51 17.01
C ASP A 67 -11.23 -3.55 15.93
N TRP A 68 -10.56 -4.71 16.00
CA TRP A 68 -10.66 -5.77 15.00
C TRP A 68 -12.10 -6.16 14.70
N HIS A 69 -12.89 -6.46 15.74
CA HIS A 69 -14.27 -6.91 15.53
C HIS A 69 -15.13 -5.87 14.83
N ARG A 70 -14.87 -4.58 15.07
CA ARG A 70 -15.61 -3.47 14.48
C ARG A 70 -15.14 -3.14 13.07
N LEU A 71 -13.85 -3.24 12.80
CA LEU A 71 -13.22 -2.67 11.61
C LEU A 71 -12.61 -3.70 10.65
N LYS A 72 -12.59 -5.00 10.98
CA LYS A 72 -11.96 -6.04 10.13
C LYS A 72 -12.48 -6.13 8.70
N SER A 73 -13.73 -5.73 8.46
CA SER A 73 -14.35 -5.70 7.12
C SER A 73 -14.36 -4.30 6.50
N ASN A 74 -13.89 -3.28 7.22
CA ASN A 74 -13.78 -1.92 6.69
C ASN A 74 -12.62 -1.85 5.70
N ARG A 75 -12.99 -1.90 4.42
CA ARG A 75 -12.07 -1.90 3.27
C ARG A 75 -11.06 -0.76 3.32
N SER A 76 -11.50 0.45 3.63
CA SER A 76 -10.61 1.62 3.65
C SER A 76 -9.59 1.51 4.78
N VAL A 77 -10.00 1.06 5.96
CA VAL A 77 -9.09 0.86 7.10
C VAL A 77 -8.07 -0.22 6.79
N ARG A 78 -8.52 -1.38 6.31
CA ARG A 78 -7.63 -2.50 5.95
C ARG A 78 -6.67 -2.14 4.82
N ALA A 79 -7.11 -1.40 3.81
CA ALA A 79 -6.23 -0.94 2.73
C ALA A 79 -5.15 0.01 3.24
N LYS A 80 -5.50 0.99 4.09
CA LYS A 80 -4.54 1.94 4.66
C LYS A 80 -3.50 1.24 5.53
N GLU A 81 -3.93 0.32 6.37
CA GLU A 81 -3.05 -0.49 7.21
C GLU A 81 -2.02 -1.28 6.38
N GLN A 82 -2.48 -1.97 5.33
CA GLN A 82 -1.58 -2.72 4.45
C GLN A 82 -0.64 -1.82 3.65
N ALA A 83 -1.13 -0.69 3.14
CA ALA A 83 -0.29 0.27 2.42
C ALA A 83 0.80 0.88 3.32
N ALA A 84 0.46 1.26 4.55
CA ALA A 84 1.44 1.80 5.50
C ALA A 84 2.49 0.76 5.88
N ALA A 85 2.10 -0.50 6.10
CA ALA A 85 3.04 -1.58 6.32
C ALA A 85 3.95 -1.80 5.11
N ALA A 86 3.44 -1.74 3.87
CA ALA A 86 4.25 -1.88 2.66
C ALA A 86 5.35 -0.81 2.57
N LEU A 87 5.06 0.44 2.94
CA LEU A 87 6.06 1.52 2.97
C LEU A 87 7.23 1.18 3.89
N VAL A 88 6.97 0.59 5.05
CA VAL A 88 8.03 0.15 5.97
C VAL A 88 8.92 -0.89 5.33
N PHE A 89 8.37 -1.85 4.59
CA PHE A 89 9.17 -2.89 3.92
C PHE A 89 9.98 -2.34 2.75
N LEU A 90 9.42 -1.43 1.94
CA LEU A 90 10.18 -0.76 0.88
C LEU A 90 11.38 0.01 1.45
N LEU A 91 11.18 0.77 2.53
CA LEU A 91 12.25 1.57 3.16
C LEU A 91 13.29 0.70 3.89
N LYS A 92 13.02 -0.59 4.08
CA LYS A 92 13.96 -1.58 4.60
C LYS A 92 14.61 -2.42 3.50
N GLU A 93 14.44 -2.02 2.23
CA GLU A 93 14.96 -2.76 1.06
C GLU A 93 14.42 -4.20 0.97
N ASN A 94 13.15 -4.41 1.36
CA ASN A 94 12.43 -5.68 1.24
C ASN A 94 11.21 -5.53 0.31
N PRO A 95 11.43 -5.44 -1.02
CA PRO A 95 10.38 -5.17 -1.98
C PRO A 95 9.39 -6.33 -2.15
N GLU A 96 9.79 -7.58 -1.92
CA GLU A 96 8.92 -8.75 -2.06
C GLU A 96 7.79 -8.72 -1.02
N GLU A 97 8.12 -8.44 0.24
CA GLU A 97 7.14 -8.33 1.32
C GLU A 97 6.27 -7.08 1.16
N ALA A 98 6.85 -5.98 0.66
CA ALA A 98 6.08 -4.79 0.32
C ALA A 98 5.05 -5.05 -0.78
N LEU A 99 5.42 -5.77 -1.83
CA LEU A 99 4.55 -6.12 -2.95
C LEU A 99 3.34 -6.94 -2.47
N LEU A 100 3.56 -7.93 -1.61
CA LEU A 100 2.48 -8.73 -1.03
C LEU A 100 1.45 -7.85 -0.31
N ARG A 101 1.92 -6.88 0.48
CA ARG A 101 1.05 -5.96 1.24
C ARG A 101 0.32 -4.97 0.34
N LEU A 102 0.97 -4.47 -0.71
CA LEU A 102 0.32 -3.63 -1.72
C LEU A 102 -0.80 -4.39 -2.44
N HIS A 103 -0.58 -5.66 -2.82
CA HIS A 103 -1.63 -6.49 -3.38
C HIS A 103 -2.81 -6.67 -2.43
N GLN A 104 -2.55 -6.87 -1.13
CA GLN A 104 -3.64 -6.91 -0.15
C GLN A 104 -4.39 -5.58 -0.06
N ALA A 105 -3.67 -4.44 -0.05
CA ALA A 105 -4.29 -3.11 -0.02
C ALA A 105 -5.20 -2.88 -1.23
N VAL A 106 -4.72 -3.22 -2.43
CA VAL A 106 -5.51 -3.17 -3.67
C VAL A 106 -6.72 -4.09 -3.58
N GLY A 107 -6.54 -5.31 -3.09
CA GLY A 107 -7.61 -6.29 -2.95
C GLY A 107 -8.76 -5.84 -2.04
N TRP A 108 -8.45 -5.03 -1.02
CA TRP A 108 -9.47 -4.39 -0.18
C TRP A 108 -10.22 -3.28 -0.90
N ILE A 109 -9.54 -2.51 -1.75
CA ILE A 109 -10.12 -1.38 -2.50
C ILE A 109 -11.01 -1.89 -3.65
N ASP A 110 -10.51 -2.84 -4.44
CA ASP A 110 -11.21 -3.41 -5.59
C ASP A 110 -12.25 -4.48 -5.21
N ARG A 111 -12.29 -4.86 -3.93
CA ARG A 111 -13.21 -5.84 -3.32
C ARG A 111 -12.94 -7.29 -3.73
N SER A 112 -11.77 -7.61 -4.28
CA SER A 112 -11.34 -8.99 -4.55
C SER A 112 -10.99 -9.75 -3.27
N ILE A 113 -10.65 -9.05 -2.19
CA ILE A 113 -10.43 -9.62 -0.85
C ILE A 113 -11.59 -9.25 0.07
N SER A 114 -11.99 -10.21 0.90
CA SER A 114 -12.97 -10.02 1.97
C SER A 114 -12.42 -10.52 3.30
N ALA A 115 -12.94 -9.98 4.41
CA ALA A 115 -12.50 -10.38 5.73
C ALA A 115 -12.79 -11.86 5.97
N PRO A 116 -11.85 -12.62 6.57
CA PRO A 116 -12.15 -13.99 6.98
C PRO A 116 -13.33 -14.00 7.98
N PRO A 117 -14.15 -15.07 7.95
CA PRO A 117 -15.23 -15.23 8.91
C PRO A 117 -14.68 -15.24 10.34
N CYS A 118 -15.47 -14.77 11.32
CA CYS A 118 -15.06 -14.91 12.72
C CYS A 118 -14.98 -16.40 13.09
N PRO A 119 -13.95 -16.84 13.82
CA PRO A 119 -13.89 -18.23 14.30
C PRO A 119 -15.04 -18.55 15.28
N THR A 120 -15.62 -17.55 15.95
CA THR A 120 -16.72 -17.69 16.92
C THR A 120 -18.12 -17.69 16.28
N HIS A 121 -18.23 -17.81 14.96
CA HIS A 121 -19.51 -17.96 14.27
C HIS A 121 -19.43 -19.10 13.25
N GLY A 122 -19.22 -20.31 13.75
CA GLY A 122 -19.55 -21.54 13.04
C GLY A 122 -21.05 -21.85 13.20
N ASP A 123 -21.71 -22.10 12.07
CA ASP A 123 -22.95 -22.85 11.90
C ASP A 123 -24.17 -22.44 12.75
N ARG A 124 -24.96 -21.48 12.24
CA ARG A 124 -26.41 -21.56 12.46
C ARG A 124 -26.97 -22.54 11.42
N PRO A 125 -27.50 -23.72 11.81
CA PRO A 125 -28.18 -24.58 10.86
C PRO A 125 -29.38 -23.82 10.29
N SER A 126 -29.42 -23.66 8.98
CA SER A 126 -30.62 -23.21 8.28
C SER A 126 -31.74 -24.17 8.62
N LYS A 127 -32.80 -23.69 9.29
CA LYS A 127 -34.06 -24.44 9.39
C LYS A 127 -34.60 -24.57 7.97
N SER A 128 -34.39 -25.73 7.35
CA SER A 128 -35.12 -26.13 6.16
C SER A 128 -36.58 -26.33 6.55
N SER A 129 -37.44 -25.47 6.02
CA SER A 129 -38.88 -25.63 6.03
C SER A 129 -39.26 -26.91 5.28
N SER A 130 -39.67 -27.95 5.99
CA SER A 130 -40.41 -29.07 5.40
C SER A 130 -41.90 -28.76 5.55
N GLN A 131 -42.56 -28.51 4.43
CA GLN A 131 -43.99 -28.79 4.22
C GLN A 131 -44.12 -30.23 3.74
#